data_AF-A0A2A6RGN2-F1
#
_entry.id   AF-A0A2A6RGN2-F1
#
_cell.length_a   1.000
_cell.length_b   1.000
_cell.length_c   1.000
_cell.angle_alpha   90.00
_cell.angle_beta   90.00
_cell.angle_gamma   90.00
#
_symmetry.space_group_name_H-M   'P 1'
#
loop_
_entity.id
_entity.type
_entity.pdbx_description
1 polymer ?
#
loop_
_entity_poly.entity_id
_entity_poly.type
_entity_poly.pdbx_seq_one_letter_code
_entity_poly.pdbx_strand_id
1 'polypeptide(L)'
;MMVWIKLQTAWQLGLLSLYRYLRYRISVKSGLNPVRRLRAELPSAPFFTPPPQNISGAHTSALWRDEAHYFGWYTIPLHGLPPAWHKNPFRGTSVVDPKRPWWCLPDFDPNLGDIKTIWEPSRFDWVLHDALRARSGDRIALERLNHWLNDWLQHNPPYEGPNWKCGQESSLRVMHLALAAIILRQWERPSNGLQALIRCHLARIAPTIDYALAQNNNHGTSEAAALFIGGSWLYRQDQSDHEAAQWRQHGRNWLEERAKRLIAADGSFSQYSVNYHRMMLDTLSLACLWQQLLGEPPFSHSFRVRCQRAIAWLYAFTDPTTGDTPNLGANDGARLYPLTASDQRDCRPSLQVAAALFSQQRAYADHTWDSLLALLGIAQAEAPLAQPTTKLFDQGGYALLCADQSRVYIRYPRYRFRPAQSDALHVDVWLGSTNLLRDGGSYSYAAETEWQDYFRGSASHNTVQFDERDQMPRLGRFLYGAWLRTRQRKLQIKRGVTTFSAAYRDWQGAYHKREVTLAAGHLRVVDQISGFRQKAILRWRLCPGAWQRTAQGWQHGTYSVQLHATMPIQRLELVSGWESRYYMQRTPLPVIEMEVDQAGSLHSEFSWST
;
A
#
# COMPACT_ATOMS: atom_id res chain seq x y z
N MET A 1 -25.60 10.37 20.58
CA MET A 1 -24.95 10.41 19.25
C MET A 1 -23.89 9.31 19.07
N MET A 2 -22.89 9.17 19.95
CA MET A 2 -21.78 8.22 19.77
C MET A 2 -22.20 6.73 19.67
N VAL A 3 -23.19 6.29 20.45
CA VAL A 3 -23.72 4.90 20.40
C VAL A 3 -24.30 4.58 19.01
N TRP A 4 -25.12 5.48 18.47
CA TRP A 4 -25.68 5.34 17.12
C TRP A 4 -24.61 5.26 16.03
N ILE A 5 -23.57 6.10 16.13
CA ILE A 5 -22.42 6.06 15.20
C ILE A 5 -21.73 4.70 15.25
N LYS A 6 -21.48 4.15 16.44
CA LYS A 6 -20.88 2.82 16.59
C LYS A 6 -21.75 1.71 15.98
N LEU A 7 -23.06 1.72 16.21
CA LEU A 7 -23.99 0.76 15.64
C LEU A 7 -24.03 0.84 14.10
N GLN A 8 -24.10 2.06 13.55
CA GLN A 8 -24.06 2.29 12.11
C GLN A 8 -22.75 1.78 11.50
N THR A 9 -21.62 2.07 12.13
CA THR A 9 -20.31 1.59 11.65
C THR A 9 -20.21 0.07 11.72
N ALA A 10 -20.71 -0.57 12.78
CA ALA A 10 -20.77 -2.03 12.87
C ALA A 10 -21.57 -2.63 11.69
N TRP A 11 -22.73 -2.05 11.37
CA TRP A 11 -23.52 -2.49 10.22
C TRP A 11 -22.77 -2.29 8.89
N GLN A 12 -22.10 -1.16 8.69
CA GLN A 12 -21.30 -0.87 7.49
C GLN A 12 -20.08 -1.79 7.30
N LEU A 13 -19.47 -2.28 8.39
CA LEU A 13 -18.39 -3.27 8.33
C LEU A 13 -18.89 -4.65 7.82
N GLY A 14 -20.19 -4.91 7.97
CA GLY A 14 -20.87 -6.12 7.54
C GLY A 14 -20.86 -7.21 8.61
N LEU A 15 -22.03 -7.83 8.80
CA LEU A 15 -22.27 -8.84 9.84
C LEU A 15 -21.33 -10.04 9.72
N LEU A 16 -21.09 -10.53 8.50
CA LEU A 16 -20.18 -11.67 8.27
C LEU A 16 -18.73 -11.34 8.67
N SER A 17 -18.25 -10.13 8.35
CA SER A 17 -16.91 -9.67 8.73
C SER A 17 -16.77 -9.60 10.25
N LEU A 18 -17.77 -9.03 10.94
CA LEU A 18 -17.79 -8.95 12.40
C LEU A 18 -17.85 -10.33 13.04
N TYR A 19 -18.69 -11.23 12.53
CA TYR A 19 -18.77 -12.61 13.01
C TYR A 19 -17.43 -13.32 12.88
N ARG A 20 -16.77 -13.27 11.72
CA ARG A 20 -15.43 -13.86 11.52
C ARG A 20 -14.40 -13.28 12.49
N TYR A 21 -14.37 -11.96 12.66
CA TYR A 21 -13.46 -11.28 13.58
C TYR A 21 -13.69 -11.72 15.04
N LEU A 22 -14.94 -11.70 15.51
CA LEU A 22 -15.29 -12.06 16.88
C LEU A 22 -15.02 -13.53 17.16
N ARG A 23 -15.45 -14.42 16.25
CA ARG A 23 -15.17 -15.86 16.36
C ARG A 23 -13.67 -16.13 16.44
N TYR A 24 -12.86 -15.45 15.62
CA TYR A 24 -11.40 -15.55 15.70
C TYR A 24 -10.89 -15.10 17.08
N ARG A 25 -11.23 -13.89 17.53
CA ARG A 25 -10.72 -13.35 18.81
C ARG A 25 -11.14 -14.22 20.00
N ILE A 26 -12.38 -14.69 20.02
CA ILE A 26 -12.91 -15.58 21.07
C ILE A 26 -12.18 -16.92 21.03
N SER A 27 -12.09 -17.56 19.86
CA SER A 27 -11.46 -18.88 19.73
C SER A 27 -9.98 -18.89 20.12
N VAL A 28 -9.22 -17.84 19.79
CA VAL A 28 -7.81 -17.73 20.19
C VAL A 28 -7.71 -17.54 21.71
N LYS A 29 -8.51 -16.62 22.27
CA LYS A 29 -8.52 -16.33 23.71
C LYS A 29 -8.93 -17.56 24.53
N SER A 30 -9.93 -18.32 24.08
CA SER A 30 -10.45 -19.50 24.78
C SER A 30 -9.62 -20.77 24.60
N GLY A 31 -8.64 -20.81 23.69
CA GLY A 31 -7.86 -22.03 23.44
C GLY A 31 -8.45 -22.96 22.39
N LEU A 32 -9.62 -22.62 21.84
CA LEU A 32 -10.31 -23.46 20.86
C LEU A 32 -9.67 -23.37 19.47
N ASN A 33 -9.05 -22.24 19.12
CA ASN A 33 -8.45 -22.02 17.82
C ASN A 33 -7.26 -22.98 17.58
N PRO A 34 -7.18 -23.67 16.43
CA PRO A 34 -6.10 -24.60 16.12
C PRO A 34 -4.69 -24.00 16.23
N VAL A 35 -4.52 -22.69 16.04
CA VAL A 35 -3.21 -22.03 16.15
C VAL A 35 -2.50 -22.28 17.47
N ARG A 36 -3.24 -22.51 18.56
CA ARG A 36 -2.68 -22.78 19.89
C ARG A 36 -2.12 -24.20 20.06
N ARG A 37 -2.37 -25.07 19.09
CA ARG A 37 -1.93 -26.47 19.07
C ARG A 37 -0.96 -26.77 17.92
N LEU A 38 -0.61 -25.77 17.12
CA LEU A 38 0.35 -25.95 16.04
C LEU A 38 1.72 -26.35 16.60
N ARG A 39 2.34 -27.34 15.97
CA ARG A 39 3.70 -27.78 16.21
C ARG A 39 4.37 -28.01 14.87
N ALA A 40 5.65 -27.71 14.78
CA ALA A 40 6.44 -27.98 13.60
C ALA A 40 7.83 -28.41 14.04
N GLU A 41 8.39 -29.37 13.32
CA GLU A 41 9.82 -29.62 13.36
C GLU A 41 10.53 -28.45 12.69
N LEU A 42 11.72 -28.12 13.19
CA LEU A 42 12.51 -27.04 12.63
C LEU A 42 12.99 -27.43 11.23
N PRO A 43 12.65 -26.69 10.17
CA PRO A 43 13.19 -26.93 8.84
C PRO A 43 14.72 -26.82 8.85
N SER A 44 15.41 -27.76 8.22
CA SER A 44 16.88 -27.79 8.17
C SER A 44 17.43 -27.46 6.79
N ALA A 45 18.60 -26.84 6.76
CA ALA A 45 19.36 -26.58 5.54
C ALA A 45 19.78 -27.90 4.82
N PRO A 46 20.11 -27.85 3.52
CA PRO A 46 20.09 -26.66 2.65
C PRO A 46 18.66 -26.25 2.27
N PHE A 47 18.41 -24.94 2.23
CA PHE A 47 17.18 -24.36 1.68
C PHE A 47 17.36 -24.08 0.19
N PHE A 48 18.48 -23.48 -0.20
CA PHE A 48 18.83 -23.22 -1.59
C PHE A 48 20.19 -23.83 -1.93
N THR A 49 20.33 -24.34 -3.15
CA THR A 49 21.57 -24.94 -3.67
C THR A 49 22.22 -24.03 -4.72
N PRO A 50 23.46 -24.33 -5.20
CA PRO A 50 24.05 -23.58 -6.30
C PRO A 50 23.16 -23.59 -7.55
N PRO A 51 22.93 -22.44 -8.22
CA PRO A 51 22.14 -22.39 -9.43
C PRO A 51 22.84 -23.16 -10.57
N PRO A 52 22.09 -23.77 -11.51
CA PRO A 52 22.67 -24.55 -12.59
C PRO A 52 23.47 -23.72 -13.60
N GLN A 53 23.24 -22.40 -13.65
CA GLN A 53 23.92 -21.47 -14.54
C GLN A 53 23.93 -20.08 -13.92
N ASN A 54 25.04 -19.35 -14.11
CA ASN A 54 25.12 -17.95 -13.73
C ASN A 54 24.55 -17.05 -14.83
N ILE A 55 23.95 -15.91 -14.45
CA ILE A 55 23.56 -14.86 -15.38
C ILE A 55 24.62 -13.75 -15.34
N SER A 56 25.32 -13.56 -16.45
CA SER A 56 26.26 -12.45 -16.63
C SER A 56 25.51 -11.13 -16.77
N GLY A 57 26.01 -10.06 -16.13
CA GLY A 57 25.47 -8.70 -16.31
C GLY A 57 24.14 -8.42 -15.61
N ALA A 58 23.63 -9.30 -14.75
CA ALA A 58 22.48 -8.98 -13.93
C ALA A 58 22.83 -7.87 -12.94
N HIS A 59 22.08 -6.76 -12.95
CA HIS A 59 22.23 -5.70 -11.96
C HIS A 59 21.90 -6.26 -10.57
N THR A 60 22.91 -6.40 -9.72
CA THR A 60 22.73 -6.76 -8.32
C THR A 60 22.73 -5.50 -7.48
N SER A 61 21.72 -5.35 -6.63
CA SER A 61 21.63 -4.22 -5.72
C SER A 61 22.66 -4.35 -4.59
N ALA A 62 23.13 -3.23 -4.05
CA ALA A 62 23.92 -3.21 -2.81
C ALA A 62 23.06 -3.43 -1.55
N LEU A 63 21.73 -3.34 -1.67
CA LEU A 63 20.79 -3.47 -0.55
C LEU A 63 20.99 -4.81 0.19
N TRP A 64 21.02 -4.77 1.52
CA TRP A 64 21.21 -5.96 2.37
C TRP A 64 22.59 -6.63 2.22
N ARG A 65 23.59 -6.02 1.56
CA ARG A 65 24.97 -6.54 1.56
C ARG A 65 25.66 -6.22 2.89
N ASP A 66 25.95 -4.96 3.12
CA ASP A 66 26.69 -4.49 4.30
C ASP A 66 25.80 -3.76 5.30
N GLU A 67 24.59 -3.39 4.87
CA GLU A 67 23.61 -2.65 5.67
C GLU A 67 22.22 -3.30 5.58
N ALA A 68 21.48 -3.33 6.69
CA ALA A 68 20.06 -3.62 6.71
C ALA A 68 19.28 -2.38 6.28
N HIS A 69 18.23 -2.57 5.48
CA HIS A 69 17.41 -1.47 4.97
C HIS A 69 16.00 -1.53 5.54
N TYR A 70 15.53 -0.41 6.08
CA TYR A 70 14.22 -0.27 6.67
C TYR A 70 13.43 0.80 5.92
N PHE A 71 12.24 0.42 5.45
CA PHE A 71 11.24 1.33 4.91
C PHE A 71 11.74 2.25 3.78
N GLY A 72 12.77 1.80 3.05
CA GLY A 72 13.32 2.48 1.87
C GLY A 72 14.28 3.65 2.13
N TRP A 73 14.52 4.05 3.39
CA TRP A 73 15.35 5.24 3.67
C TRP A 73 16.32 5.09 4.86
N TYR A 74 16.03 4.19 5.81
CA TYR A 74 16.85 4.05 7.01
C TYR A 74 17.75 2.83 6.90
N THR A 75 19.06 3.00 7.16
CA THR A 75 20.04 1.91 7.05
C THR A 75 20.82 1.70 8.34
N ILE A 76 21.28 0.46 8.54
CA ILE A 76 22.06 0.06 9.72
C ILE A 76 23.16 -0.90 9.27
N PRO A 77 24.42 -0.68 9.68
CA PRO A 77 25.50 -1.61 9.40
C PRO A 77 25.21 -3.03 9.94
N LEU A 78 25.46 -4.05 9.13
CA LEU A 78 25.32 -5.47 9.50
C LEU A 78 26.63 -6.09 9.96
N HIS A 79 27.78 -5.56 9.54
CA HIS A 79 29.11 -6.11 9.87
C HIS A 79 29.25 -7.62 9.55
N GLY A 80 28.59 -8.09 8.48
CA GLY A 80 28.58 -9.50 8.09
C GLY A 80 27.68 -10.42 8.93
N LEU A 81 26.98 -9.90 9.94
CA LEU A 81 26.10 -10.65 10.82
C LEU A 81 24.66 -10.68 10.31
N PRO A 82 23.86 -11.68 10.71
CA PRO A 82 22.41 -11.65 10.52
C PRO A 82 21.78 -10.40 11.16
N PRO A 83 20.68 -9.87 10.58
CA PRO A 83 19.91 -8.80 11.21
C PRO A 83 19.48 -9.15 12.64
N ALA A 84 19.47 -8.16 13.53
CA ALA A 84 18.95 -8.33 14.88
C ALA A 84 17.41 -8.47 14.86
N TRP A 85 16.91 -9.71 14.70
CA TRP A 85 15.50 -10.05 14.38
C TRP A 85 14.43 -9.50 15.33
N HIS A 86 14.82 -9.06 16.53
CA HIS A 86 13.93 -8.60 17.60
C HIS A 86 14.26 -7.21 18.12
N LYS A 87 15.16 -6.46 17.46
CA LYS A 87 15.56 -5.12 17.87
C LYS A 87 14.87 -4.07 17.01
N ASN A 88 14.20 -3.11 17.64
CA ASN A 88 13.75 -1.89 16.98
C ASN A 88 14.93 -0.92 16.87
N PRO A 89 15.42 -0.62 15.65
CA PRO A 89 16.60 0.21 15.51
C PRO A 89 16.33 1.71 15.68
N PHE A 90 15.09 2.16 15.54
CA PHE A 90 14.70 3.55 15.73
C PHE A 90 14.67 3.98 17.21
N ARG A 91 14.53 3.01 18.12
CA ARG A 91 14.47 3.23 19.57
C ARG A 91 15.59 2.53 20.35
N GLY A 92 16.31 1.61 19.71
CA GLY A 92 17.30 0.75 20.37
C GLY A 92 16.71 -0.32 21.30
N THR A 93 15.38 -0.45 21.38
CA THR A 93 14.69 -1.40 22.25
C THR A 93 14.54 -2.77 21.60
N SER A 94 14.48 -3.83 22.41
CA SER A 94 14.28 -5.20 21.93
C SER A 94 12.98 -5.80 22.45
N VAL A 95 12.42 -6.76 21.71
CA VAL A 95 11.25 -7.54 22.16
C VAL A 95 11.60 -8.30 23.43
N VAL A 96 10.82 -8.08 24.49
CA VAL A 96 10.92 -8.86 25.72
C VAL A 96 10.29 -10.23 25.51
N ASP A 97 11.05 -11.28 25.86
CA ASP A 97 10.64 -12.69 25.71
C ASP A 97 10.18 -13.01 24.28
N PRO A 98 11.10 -13.02 23.30
CA PRO A 98 10.78 -13.16 21.88
C PRO A 98 10.29 -14.56 21.50
N LYS A 99 10.35 -15.54 22.42
CA LYS A 99 9.90 -16.93 22.18
C LYS A 99 8.55 -17.25 22.82
N ARG A 100 7.92 -16.30 23.53
CA ARG A 100 6.56 -16.53 24.04
C ARG A 100 5.55 -16.79 22.92
N PRO A 101 4.47 -17.52 23.19
CA PRO A 101 3.42 -17.74 22.20
C PRO A 101 2.91 -16.42 21.61
N TRP A 102 2.85 -16.32 20.28
CA TRP A 102 2.60 -15.04 19.61
C TRP A 102 1.23 -14.44 19.95
N TRP A 103 0.25 -15.26 20.32
CA TRP A 103 -1.09 -14.82 20.71
C TRP A 103 -1.14 -14.17 22.10
N CYS A 104 -0.08 -14.30 22.89
CA CYS A 104 0.10 -13.60 24.17
C CYS A 104 0.71 -12.20 23.98
N LEU A 105 1.25 -11.89 22.79
CA LEU A 105 1.79 -10.57 22.49
C LEU A 105 0.66 -9.53 22.42
N PRO A 106 0.82 -8.34 23.01
CA PRO A 106 -0.12 -7.26 22.80
C PRO A 106 -0.13 -6.84 21.32
N ASP A 107 -1.23 -6.20 20.88
CA ASP A 107 -1.32 -5.65 19.53
C ASP A 107 -0.49 -4.35 19.40
N PHE A 108 -0.24 -3.66 20.52
CA PHE A 108 0.64 -2.50 20.61
C PHE A 108 1.46 -2.56 21.90
N ASP A 109 2.75 -2.33 21.79
CA ASP A 109 3.68 -2.24 22.91
C ASP A 109 4.34 -0.85 22.86
N PRO A 110 4.01 0.06 23.79
CA PRO A 110 4.56 1.42 23.77
C PRO A 110 6.07 1.45 23.99
N ASN A 111 6.65 0.45 24.66
CA ASN A 111 8.11 0.38 24.90
C ASN A 111 8.84 -0.08 23.64
N LEU A 112 8.29 -1.08 22.94
CA LEU A 112 8.84 -1.54 21.67
C LEU A 112 8.64 -0.50 20.55
N GLY A 113 7.52 0.22 20.55
CA GLY A 113 7.12 1.10 19.44
C GLY A 113 6.41 0.32 18.33
N ASP A 114 6.66 0.69 17.07
CA ASP A 114 5.99 0.05 15.93
C ASP A 114 6.54 -1.36 15.68
N ILE A 115 5.70 -2.39 15.78
CA ILE A 115 6.08 -3.78 15.53
C ILE A 115 6.58 -4.01 14.10
N LYS A 116 6.24 -3.14 13.15
CA LYS A 116 6.78 -3.22 11.78
C LYS A 116 8.30 -3.10 11.75
N THR A 117 8.91 -2.42 12.72
CA THR A 117 10.38 -2.38 12.87
C THR A 117 10.98 -3.76 13.16
N ILE A 118 10.20 -4.67 13.73
CA ILE A 118 10.61 -6.06 13.97
C ILE A 118 10.31 -6.94 12.75
N TRP A 119 9.17 -6.68 12.10
CA TRP A 119 8.77 -7.47 10.92
C TRP A 119 9.61 -7.17 9.69
N GLU A 120 10.09 -5.94 9.50
CA GLU A 120 10.82 -5.53 8.29
C GLU A 120 11.99 -6.46 7.91
N PRO A 121 12.98 -6.76 8.77
CA PRO A 121 14.04 -7.72 8.42
C PRO A 121 13.53 -9.16 8.27
N SER A 122 12.40 -9.47 8.90
CA SER A 122 11.74 -10.78 8.87
C SER A 122 10.73 -10.94 7.71
N ARG A 123 10.66 -9.98 6.79
CA ARG A 123 9.91 -10.09 5.53
C ARG A 123 10.68 -10.82 4.44
N PHE A 124 11.98 -11.01 4.60
CA PHE A 124 12.87 -11.72 3.68
C PHE A 124 13.19 -10.97 2.38
N ASP A 125 13.19 -9.64 2.38
CA ASP A 125 13.69 -8.84 1.25
C ASP A 125 15.14 -9.21 0.90
N TRP A 126 15.98 -9.46 1.92
CA TRP A 126 17.36 -9.92 1.76
C TRP A 126 17.48 -11.27 1.03
N VAL A 127 16.47 -12.16 1.12
CA VAL A 127 16.47 -13.44 0.39
C VAL A 127 16.48 -13.18 -1.13
N LEU A 128 15.75 -12.17 -1.59
CA LEU A 128 15.70 -11.81 -3.01
C LEU A 128 17.03 -11.23 -3.49
N HIS A 129 17.64 -10.35 -2.71
CA HIS A 129 18.93 -9.76 -3.05
C HIS A 129 20.05 -10.80 -3.08
N ASP A 130 20.08 -11.73 -2.11
CA ASP A 130 21.09 -12.80 -2.10
C ASP A 130 20.83 -13.85 -3.17
N ALA A 131 19.58 -14.16 -3.50
CA ALA A 131 19.23 -15.01 -4.63
C ALA A 131 19.73 -14.41 -5.96
N LEU A 132 19.58 -13.08 -6.16
CA LEU A 132 20.10 -12.39 -7.34
C LEU A 132 21.63 -12.45 -7.41
N ARG A 133 22.34 -12.17 -6.32
CA ARG A 133 23.81 -12.23 -6.27
C ARG A 133 24.32 -13.64 -6.51
N ALA A 134 23.72 -14.64 -5.87
CA ALA A 134 24.03 -16.04 -6.09
C ALA A 134 23.78 -16.44 -7.55
N ARG A 135 22.69 -15.96 -8.16
CA ARG A 135 22.41 -16.16 -9.59
C ARG A 135 23.42 -15.47 -10.51
N SER A 136 24.13 -14.44 -10.04
CA SER A 136 25.26 -13.81 -10.72
C SER A 136 26.61 -14.48 -10.45
N GLY A 137 26.66 -15.56 -9.67
CA GLY A 137 27.88 -16.33 -9.38
C GLY A 137 28.54 -16.03 -8.03
N ASP A 138 27.94 -15.18 -7.19
CA ASP A 138 28.43 -14.89 -5.84
C ASP A 138 28.13 -16.06 -4.88
N ARG A 139 29.13 -16.92 -4.65
CA ARG A 139 29.00 -18.08 -3.75
C ARG A 139 28.80 -17.66 -2.28
N ILE A 140 29.39 -16.54 -1.86
CA ILE A 140 29.28 -16.02 -0.49
C ILE A 140 27.83 -15.61 -0.23
N ALA A 141 27.15 -14.99 -1.20
CA ALA A 141 25.74 -14.66 -1.07
C ALA A 141 24.84 -15.90 -0.90
N LEU A 142 25.15 -17.01 -1.56
CA LEU A 142 24.40 -18.27 -1.39
C LEU A 142 24.61 -18.91 -0.01
N GLU A 143 25.85 -18.91 0.48
CA GLU A 143 26.19 -19.40 1.82
C GLU A 143 25.46 -18.55 2.87
N ARG A 144 25.51 -17.23 2.71
CA ARG A 144 24.82 -16.28 3.56
C ARG A 144 23.30 -16.46 3.54
N LEU A 145 22.71 -16.66 2.36
CA LEU A 145 21.28 -16.93 2.20
C LEU A 145 20.84 -18.11 3.07
N ASN A 146 21.55 -19.23 3.00
CA ASN A 146 21.23 -20.41 3.82
C ASN A 146 21.53 -20.19 5.30
N HIS A 147 22.64 -19.53 5.62
CA HIS A 147 23.04 -19.24 7.00
C HIS A 147 22.02 -18.34 7.71
N TRP A 148 21.59 -17.24 7.07
CA TRP A 148 20.61 -16.32 7.64
C TRP A 148 19.21 -16.92 7.74
N LEU A 149 18.80 -17.79 6.80
CA LEU A 149 17.54 -18.53 6.93
C LEU A 149 17.56 -19.46 8.15
N ASN A 150 18.68 -20.17 8.35
CA ASN A 150 18.85 -21.03 9.51
C ASN A 150 18.89 -20.21 10.82
N ASP A 151 19.66 -19.11 10.84
CA ASP A 151 19.73 -18.21 12.00
C ASP A 151 18.37 -17.63 12.37
N TRP A 152 17.60 -17.19 11.37
CA TRP A 152 16.23 -16.70 11.57
C TRP A 152 15.35 -17.77 12.20
N LEU A 153 15.43 -19.03 11.76
CA LEU A 153 14.65 -20.13 12.33
C LEU A 153 15.03 -20.43 13.80
N GLN A 154 16.31 -20.37 14.15
CA GLN A 154 16.78 -20.59 15.53
C GLN A 154 16.28 -19.50 16.50
N HIS A 155 16.22 -18.25 16.01
CA HIS A 155 15.75 -17.10 16.80
C HIS A 155 14.23 -16.91 16.73
N ASN A 156 13.55 -17.47 15.71
CA ASN A 156 12.12 -17.35 15.49
C ASN A 156 11.50 -18.74 15.35
N PRO A 157 11.51 -19.55 16.42
CA PRO A 157 10.93 -20.90 16.38
C PRO A 157 9.49 -20.85 15.84
N PRO A 158 9.08 -21.84 15.02
CA PRO A 158 7.76 -21.87 14.43
C PRO A 158 6.64 -21.57 15.42
N TYR A 159 5.79 -20.62 15.04
CA TYR A 159 4.57 -20.27 15.77
C TYR A 159 4.80 -19.62 17.14
N GLU A 160 5.99 -19.08 17.39
CA GLU A 160 6.33 -18.32 18.59
C GLU A 160 6.79 -16.92 18.25
N GLY A 161 6.58 -15.97 19.16
CA GLY A 161 7.16 -14.63 19.00
C GLY A 161 6.52 -13.72 17.96
N PRO A 162 7.06 -12.49 17.81
CA PRO A 162 6.45 -11.43 17.02
C PRO A 162 6.42 -11.75 15.53
N ASN A 163 7.42 -12.46 15.01
CA ASN A 163 7.56 -12.73 13.58
C ASN A 163 6.56 -13.79 13.06
N TRP A 164 5.89 -14.51 13.96
CA TRP A 164 4.79 -15.43 13.67
C TRP A 164 3.41 -14.87 14.05
N LYS A 165 3.31 -13.65 14.59
CA LYS A 165 2.04 -13.04 15.03
C LYS A 165 1.09 -12.74 13.87
N CYS A 166 1.61 -12.29 12.73
CA CYS A 166 0.82 -11.86 11.58
C CYS A 166 0.83 -12.91 10.44
N GLY A 167 -0.36 -13.30 9.97
CA GLY A 167 -0.51 -14.23 8.85
C GLY A 167 0.01 -13.65 7.53
N GLN A 168 -0.25 -12.37 7.27
CA GLN A 168 0.29 -11.64 6.13
C GLN A 168 1.83 -11.62 6.12
N GLU A 169 2.50 -11.39 7.25
CA GLU A 169 3.97 -11.40 7.29
C GLU A 169 4.53 -12.81 7.00
N SER A 170 3.84 -13.87 7.44
CA SER A 170 4.17 -15.25 7.06
C SER A 170 3.97 -15.51 5.56
N SER A 171 2.99 -14.83 4.96
CA SER A 171 2.65 -14.95 3.55
C SER A 171 3.67 -14.23 2.65
N LEU A 172 4.17 -13.06 3.09
CA LEU A 172 5.26 -12.35 2.42
C LEU A 172 6.52 -13.22 2.35
N ARG A 173 6.88 -13.91 3.45
CA ARG A 173 8.01 -14.85 3.45
C ARG A 173 7.84 -15.99 2.45
N VAL A 174 6.65 -16.60 2.36
CA VAL A 174 6.35 -17.63 1.34
C VAL A 174 6.57 -17.08 -0.06
N MET A 175 6.07 -15.87 -0.35
CA MET A 175 6.22 -15.24 -1.65
C MET A 175 7.67 -14.89 -1.99
N HIS A 176 8.47 -14.42 -1.04
CA HIS A 176 9.89 -14.15 -1.26
C HIS A 176 10.72 -15.43 -1.45
N LEU A 177 10.44 -16.49 -0.68
CA LEU A 177 11.08 -17.81 -0.88
C LEU A 177 10.72 -18.39 -2.27
N ALA A 178 9.47 -18.25 -2.68
CA ALA A 178 8.98 -18.67 -3.99
C ALA A 178 9.68 -17.88 -5.13
N LEU A 179 9.79 -16.55 -5.01
CA LEU A 179 10.53 -15.72 -5.97
C LEU A 179 12.02 -16.09 -6.02
N ALA A 180 12.67 -16.32 -4.88
CA ALA A 180 14.06 -16.76 -4.82
C ALA A 180 14.26 -18.10 -5.53
N ALA A 181 13.30 -19.03 -5.42
CA ALA A 181 13.34 -20.30 -6.16
C ALA A 181 13.19 -20.11 -7.68
N ILE A 182 12.44 -19.11 -8.15
CA ILE A 182 12.38 -18.74 -9.57
C ILE A 182 13.74 -18.21 -10.02
N ILE A 183 14.29 -17.23 -9.28
CA ILE A 183 15.58 -16.57 -9.59
C ILE A 183 16.71 -17.61 -9.68
N LEU A 184 16.77 -18.54 -8.72
CA LEU A 184 17.80 -19.56 -8.66
C LEU A 184 17.52 -20.80 -9.53
N ARG A 185 16.39 -20.83 -10.27
CA ARG A 185 15.93 -21.96 -11.09
C ARG A 185 15.76 -23.26 -10.29
N GLN A 186 15.20 -23.17 -9.10
CA GLN A 186 15.01 -24.28 -8.15
C GLN A 186 13.53 -24.60 -7.85
N TRP A 187 12.59 -23.92 -8.50
CA TRP A 187 11.16 -24.17 -8.27
C TRP A 187 10.71 -25.57 -8.75
N GLU A 188 11.35 -26.16 -9.76
CA GLU A 188 10.99 -27.50 -10.26
C GLU A 188 11.39 -28.62 -9.30
N ARG A 189 12.59 -28.50 -8.69
CA ARG A 189 13.19 -29.46 -7.76
C ARG A 189 13.70 -28.75 -6.50
N PRO A 190 12.80 -28.20 -5.67
CA PRO A 190 13.20 -27.53 -4.43
C PRO A 190 13.78 -28.54 -3.44
N SER A 191 14.74 -28.08 -2.63
CA SER A 191 15.28 -28.88 -1.52
C SER A 191 14.19 -29.29 -0.51
N ASN A 192 14.42 -30.38 0.21
CA ASN A 192 13.52 -30.79 1.30
C ASN A 192 13.41 -29.71 2.38
N GLY A 193 14.51 -29.00 2.68
CA GLY A 193 14.53 -27.89 3.62
C GLY A 193 13.60 -26.75 3.22
N LEU A 194 13.62 -26.36 1.94
CA LEU A 194 12.74 -25.32 1.41
C LEU A 194 11.27 -25.76 1.41
N GLN A 195 10.98 -27.01 1.02
CA GLN A 195 9.62 -27.55 1.09
C GLN A 195 9.09 -27.56 2.52
N ALA A 196 9.90 -28.01 3.50
CA ALA A 196 9.54 -27.98 4.91
C ALA A 196 9.30 -26.56 5.43
N LEU A 197 10.15 -25.59 5.02
CA LEU A 197 9.99 -24.19 5.38
C LEU A 197 8.70 -23.59 4.83
N ILE A 198 8.38 -23.85 3.56
CA ILE A 198 7.10 -23.42 2.95
C ILE A 198 5.93 -24.05 3.70
N ARG A 199 5.92 -25.38 3.92
CA ARG A 199 4.86 -26.08 4.65
C ARG A 199 4.63 -25.48 6.04
N CYS A 200 5.69 -25.19 6.77
CA CYS A 200 5.62 -24.53 8.08
C CYS A 200 4.86 -23.20 8.03
N HIS A 201 5.09 -22.38 7.00
CA HIS A 201 4.40 -21.11 6.85
C HIS A 201 2.93 -21.28 6.45
N LEU A 202 2.61 -22.24 5.58
CA LEU A 202 1.23 -22.51 5.17
C LEU A 202 0.38 -23.02 6.34
N ALA A 203 0.94 -23.92 7.16
CA ALA A 203 0.33 -24.41 8.38
C ALA A 203 0.04 -23.29 9.40
N ARG A 204 0.86 -22.23 9.42
CA ARG A 204 0.56 -21.02 10.20
C ARG A 204 -0.62 -20.23 9.63
N ILE A 205 -0.68 -20.07 8.31
CA ILE A 205 -1.63 -19.17 7.63
C ILE A 205 -3.03 -19.77 7.61
N ALA A 206 -3.15 -21.05 7.25
CA ALA A 206 -4.43 -21.70 6.97
C ALA A 206 -5.46 -21.58 8.11
N PRO A 207 -5.11 -21.79 9.41
CA PRO A 207 -6.09 -21.70 10.49
C PRO A 207 -6.60 -20.27 10.78
N THR A 208 -5.94 -19.23 10.27
CA THR A 208 -6.28 -17.83 10.52
C THR A 208 -6.88 -17.10 9.33
N ILE A 209 -7.10 -17.79 8.19
CA ILE A 209 -7.57 -17.14 6.96
C ILE A 209 -8.89 -16.36 7.16
N ASP A 210 -9.82 -16.86 7.98
CA ASP A 210 -11.08 -16.17 8.25
C ASP A 210 -10.87 -14.80 8.91
N TYR A 211 -9.84 -14.64 9.74
CA TYR A 211 -9.46 -13.35 10.30
C TYR A 211 -8.99 -12.41 9.20
N ALA A 212 -8.16 -12.88 8.27
CA ALA A 212 -7.70 -12.12 7.12
C ALA A 212 -8.88 -11.63 6.26
N LEU A 213 -9.84 -12.52 5.98
CA LEU A 213 -11.04 -12.22 5.19
C LEU A 213 -11.95 -11.19 5.87
N ALA A 214 -12.03 -11.20 7.21
CA ALA A 214 -12.81 -10.22 7.98
C ALA A 214 -12.31 -8.78 7.78
N GLN A 215 -11.01 -8.61 7.51
CA GLN A 215 -10.41 -7.29 7.39
C GLN A 215 -10.71 -6.59 6.07
N ASN A 216 -11.12 -7.32 5.03
CA ASN A 216 -11.38 -6.76 3.69
C ASN A 216 -10.27 -5.83 3.17
N ASN A 217 -9.02 -6.23 3.39
CA ASN A 217 -7.80 -5.51 3.00
C ASN A 217 -6.78 -6.52 2.42
N ASN A 218 -5.53 -6.08 2.21
CA ASN A 218 -4.45 -6.89 1.65
C ASN A 218 -4.11 -8.17 2.43
N HIS A 219 -4.52 -8.32 3.70
CA HIS A 219 -4.32 -9.58 4.41
C HIS A 219 -5.04 -10.72 3.68
N GLY A 220 -6.28 -10.49 3.24
CA GLY A 220 -7.05 -11.51 2.55
C GLY A 220 -6.44 -11.93 1.21
N THR A 221 -5.85 -11.00 0.44
CA THR A 221 -5.20 -11.32 -0.84
C THR A 221 -3.85 -12.00 -0.63
N SER A 222 -3.01 -11.47 0.27
CA SER A 222 -1.67 -12.04 0.54
C SER A 222 -1.72 -13.43 1.18
N GLU A 223 -2.59 -13.66 2.17
CA GLU A 223 -2.75 -14.97 2.80
C GLU A 223 -3.33 -16.00 1.83
N ALA A 224 -4.30 -15.61 1.00
CA ALA A 224 -4.82 -16.50 -0.05
C ALA A 224 -3.78 -16.81 -1.13
N ALA A 225 -2.97 -15.82 -1.53
CA ALA A 225 -1.90 -16.03 -2.51
C ALA A 225 -0.81 -16.96 -1.99
N ALA A 226 -0.37 -16.81 -0.74
CA ALA A 226 0.60 -17.71 -0.15
C ALA A 226 0.08 -19.16 -0.07
N LEU A 227 -1.18 -19.37 0.34
CA LEU A 227 -1.82 -20.69 0.31
C LEU A 227 -1.87 -21.27 -1.10
N PHE A 228 -2.23 -20.45 -2.10
CA PHE A 228 -2.27 -20.89 -3.49
C PHE A 228 -0.87 -21.25 -4.01
N ILE A 229 0.10 -20.34 -3.88
CA ILE A 229 1.47 -20.52 -4.38
C ILE A 229 2.13 -21.71 -3.69
N GLY A 230 2.20 -21.69 -2.37
CA GLY A 230 2.89 -22.75 -1.61
C GLY A 230 2.15 -24.08 -1.68
N GLY A 231 0.82 -24.08 -1.61
CA GLY A 231 0.01 -25.30 -1.73
C GLY A 231 0.14 -25.95 -3.11
N SER A 232 0.07 -25.15 -4.19
CA SER A 232 0.26 -25.67 -5.56
C SER A 232 1.67 -26.19 -5.77
N TRP A 233 2.66 -25.50 -5.19
CA TRP A 233 4.06 -25.88 -5.30
C TRP A 233 4.36 -27.21 -4.59
N LEU A 234 3.90 -27.39 -3.34
CA LEU A 234 4.07 -28.64 -2.60
C LEU A 234 3.32 -29.80 -3.27
N TYR A 235 2.08 -29.56 -3.72
CA TYR A 235 1.29 -30.57 -4.44
C TYR A 235 1.95 -31.02 -5.75
N ARG A 236 2.70 -30.13 -6.42
CA ARG A 236 3.48 -30.47 -7.61
C ARG A 236 4.65 -31.41 -7.29
N GLN A 237 5.21 -31.34 -6.08
CA GLN A 237 6.29 -32.22 -5.64
C GLN A 237 5.76 -33.58 -5.20
N ASP A 238 4.59 -33.61 -4.55
CA ASP A 238 3.90 -34.83 -4.13
C ASP A 238 2.39 -34.67 -4.28
N GLN A 239 1.82 -35.33 -5.29
CA GLN A 239 0.38 -35.28 -5.58
C GLN A 239 -0.46 -36.08 -4.56
N SER A 240 0.18 -36.89 -3.70
CA SER A 240 -0.49 -37.58 -2.61
C SER A 240 -0.63 -36.71 -1.35
N ASP A 241 0.00 -35.52 -1.33
CA ASP A 241 -0.13 -34.57 -0.22
C ASP A 241 -1.50 -33.89 -0.22
N HIS A 242 -2.41 -34.48 0.56
CA HIS A 242 -3.76 -33.97 0.75
C HIS A 242 -3.82 -32.58 1.40
N GLU A 243 -2.86 -32.23 2.25
CA GLU A 243 -2.85 -30.93 2.93
C GLU A 243 -2.44 -29.84 1.92
N ALA A 244 -1.41 -30.09 1.11
CA ALA A 244 -1.02 -29.21 0.01
C ALA A 244 -2.16 -29.01 -1.00
N ALA A 245 -2.88 -30.09 -1.35
CA ALA A 245 -4.06 -30.03 -2.22
C ALA A 245 -5.17 -29.12 -1.66
N GLN A 246 -5.42 -29.17 -0.34
CA GLN A 246 -6.38 -28.30 0.32
C GLN A 246 -5.94 -26.84 0.32
N TRP A 247 -4.67 -26.55 0.63
CA TRP A 247 -4.15 -25.18 0.59
C TRP A 247 -4.19 -24.59 -0.81
N ARG A 248 -3.81 -25.38 -1.83
CA ARG A 248 -3.94 -25.02 -3.25
C ARG A 248 -5.38 -24.60 -3.59
N GLN A 249 -6.36 -25.43 -3.27
CA GLN A 249 -7.76 -25.17 -3.60
C GLN A 249 -8.33 -23.98 -2.82
N HIS A 250 -8.07 -23.92 -1.51
CA HIS A 250 -8.53 -22.81 -0.66
C HIS A 250 -7.89 -21.48 -1.06
N GLY A 251 -6.59 -21.48 -1.34
CA GLY A 251 -5.86 -20.32 -1.82
C GLY A 251 -6.47 -19.77 -3.10
N ARG A 252 -6.70 -20.62 -4.11
CA ARG A 252 -7.37 -20.23 -5.36
C ARG A 252 -8.75 -19.62 -5.11
N ASN A 253 -9.60 -20.33 -4.36
CA ASN A 253 -10.98 -19.91 -4.09
C ASN A 253 -11.02 -18.54 -3.42
N TRP A 254 -10.20 -18.34 -2.39
CA TRP A 254 -10.16 -17.06 -1.70
C TRP A 254 -9.52 -15.97 -2.54
N LEU A 255 -8.50 -16.25 -3.34
CA LEU A 255 -7.88 -15.23 -4.18
C LEU A 255 -8.87 -14.68 -5.23
N GLU A 256 -9.64 -15.56 -5.87
CA GLU A 256 -10.69 -15.16 -6.81
C GLU A 256 -11.81 -14.37 -6.13
N GLU A 257 -12.27 -14.83 -4.97
CA GLU A 257 -13.30 -14.15 -4.22
C GLU A 257 -12.82 -12.78 -3.71
N ARG A 258 -11.57 -12.69 -3.23
CA ARG A 258 -10.95 -11.43 -2.77
C ARG A 258 -10.78 -10.44 -3.91
N ALA A 259 -10.32 -10.87 -5.09
CA ALA A 259 -10.25 -10.00 -6.26
C ALA A 259 -11.65 -9.45 -6.62
N LYS A 260 -12.67 -10.32 -6.65
CA LYS A 260 -14.06 -9.91 -6.94
C LYS A 260 -14.63 -8.97 -5.87
N ARG A 261 -14.32 -9.21 -4.59
CA ARG A 261 -14.87 -8.46 -3.45
C ARG A 261 -14.21 -7.09 -3.29
N LEU A 262 -12.88 -7.05 -3.35
CA LEU A 262 -12.06 -5.91 -2.94
C LEU A 262 -11.70 -4.97 -4.08
N ILE A 263 -11.69 -5.45 -5.33
CA ILE A 263 -11.44 -4.62 -6.51
C ILE A 263 -12.78 -4.23 -7.13
N ALA A 264 -13.03 -2.93 -7.22
CA ALA A 264 -14.23 -2.35 -7.81
C ALA A 264 -14.25 -2.49 -9.35
N ALA A 265 -15.39 -2.25 -10.00
CA ALA A 265 -15.51 -2.48 -11.44
C ALA A 265 -14.74 -1.44 -12.27
N ASP A 266 -14.44 -0.30 -11.66
CA ASP A 266 -13.56 0.73 -12.20
C ASP A 266 -12.07 0.48 -11.88
N GLY A 267 -11.75 -0.57 -11.11
CA GLY A 267 -10.39 -0.91 -10.70
C GLY A 267 -10.01 -0.47 -9.30
N SER A 268 -10.79 0.42 -8.67
CA SER A 268 -10.44 0.96 -7.34
C SER A 268 -10.38 -0.14 -6.27
N PHE A 269 -9.39 -0.07 -5.38
CA PHE A 269 -9.18 -1.08 -4.34
C PHE A 269 -9.74 -0.67 -2.96
N SER A 270 -10.06 -1.66 -2.13
CA SER A 270 -10.80 -1.49 -0.87
C SER A 270 -10.11 -0.64 0.20
N GLN A 271 -8.78 -0.50 0.15
CA GLN A 271 -8.00 0.23 1.14
C GLN A 271 -7.83 1.72 0.83
N TYR A 272 -8.28 2.18 -0.33
CA TYR A 272 -8.17 3.59 -0.74
C TYR A 272 -6.74 4.15 -0.68
N SER A 273 -5.75 3.31 -1.02
CA SER A 273 -4.32 3.63 -0.96
C SER A 273 -3.60 3.17 -2.22
N VAL A 274 -2.75 4.03 -2.78
CA VAL A 274 -1.96 3.68 -3.97
C VAL A 274 -0.92 2.60 -3.64
N ASN A 275 -0.23 2.73 -2.51
CA ASN A 275 0.76 1.74 -2.06
C ASN A 275 0.12 0.35 -1.86
N TYR A 276 -1.05 0.29 -1.20
CA TYR A 276 -1.76 -0.97 -1.01
C TYR A 276 -2.40 -1.49 -2.30
N HIS A 277 -2.74 -0.62 -3.25
CA HIS A 277 -3.18 -1.03 -4.58
C HIS A 277 -2.05 -1.71 -5.35
N ARG A 278 -0.83 -1.15 -5.32
CA ARG A 278 0.37 -1.80 -5.88
C ARG A 278 0.63 -3.14 -5.22
N MET A 279 0.69 -3.19 -3.88
CA MET A 279 0.92 -4.45 -3.13
C MET A 279 -0.11 -5.53 -3.49
N MET A 280 -1.39 -5.15 -3.64
CA MET A 280 -2.43 -6.06 -4.09
C MET A 280 -2.13 -6.58 -5.49
N LEU A 281 -1.80 -5.70 -6.42
CA LEU A 281 -1.52 -6.08 -7.81
C LEU A 281 -0.30 -6.98 -7.92
N ASP A 282 0.78 -6.69 -7.17
CA ASP A 282 1.96 -7.54 -7.08
C ASP A 282 1.58 -8.94 -6.53
N THR A 283 0.78 -9.00 -5.48
CA THR A 283 0.32 -10.28 -4.91
C THR A 283 -0.42 -11.12 -5.96
N LEU A 284 -1.31 -10.49 -6.74
CA LEU A 284 -2.06 -11.18 -7.80
C LEU A 284 -1.17 -11.59 -8.98
N SER A 285 -0.23 -10.73 -9.37
CA SER A 285 0.76 -11.01 -10.42
C SER A 285 1.62 -12.22 -10.07
N LEU A 286 2.10 -12.32 -8.82
CA LEU A 286 2.91 -13.45 -8.39
C LEU A 286 2.09 -14.76 -8.41
N ALA A 287 0.84 -14.72 -7.96
CA ALA A 287 -0.04 -15.89 -8.05
C ALA A 287 -0.31 -16.29 -9.51
N CYS A 288 -0.48 -15.33 -10.43
CA CYS A 288 -0.63 -15.61 -11.86
C CYS A 288 0.65 -16.21 -12.47
N LEU A 289 1.83 -15.71 -12.10
CA LEU A 289 3.10 -16.26 -12.53
C LEU A 289 3.25 -17.73 -12.10
N TRP A 290 2.98 -18.03 -10.83
CA TRP A 290 3.01 -19.41 -10.33
C TRP A 290 1.95 -20.30 -10.95
N GLN A 291 0.77 -19.75 -11.25
CA GLN A 291 -0.26 -20.47 -12.00
C GLN A 291 0.27 -20.90 -13.39
N GLN A 292 0.95 -20.00 -14.10
CA GLN A 292 1.52 -20.31 -15.41
C GLN A 292 2.69 -21.30 -15.31
N LEU A 293 3.63 -21.09 -14.37
CA LEU A 293 4.80 -21.95 -14.17
C LEU A 293 4.43 -23.41 -13.84
N LEU A 294 3.39 -23.61 -13.02
CA LEU A 294 2.96 -24.93 -12.61
C LEU A 294 1.95 -25.59 -13.57
N GLY A 295 1.55 -24.91 -14.65
CA GLY A 295 0.50 -25.41 -15.56
C GLY A 295 -0.87 -25.54 -14.89
N GLU A 296 -1.13 -24.75 -13.85
CA GLU A 296 -2.40 -24.71 -13.14
C GLU A 296 -3.53 -24.19 -14.06
N PRO A 297 -4.81 -24.55 -13.83
CA PRO A 297 -5.91 -23.95 -14.58
C PRO A 297 -5.90 -22.41 -14.47
N PRO A 298 -6.21 -21.67 -15.55
CA PRO A 298 -6.30 -20.22 -15.47
C PRO A 298 -7.31 -19.79 -14.41
N PHE A 299 -7.04 -18.69 -13.71
CA PHE A 299 -8.04 -18.07 -12.81
C PHE A 299 -9.32 -17.69 -13.58
N SER A 300 -10.43 -17.45 -12.90
CA SER A 300 -11.68 -17.09 -13.57
C SER A 300 -11.58 -15.82 -14.43
N HIS A 301 -12.45 -15.71 -15.43
CA HIS A 301 -12.55 -14.50 -16.24
C HIS A 301 -12.80 -13.26 -15.39
N SER A 302 -13.63 -13.38 -14.34
CA SER A 302 -13.87 -12.27 -13.41
C SER A 302 -12.59 -11.82 -12.71
N PHE A 303 -11.73 -12.74 -12.27
CA PHE A 303 -10.43 -12.41 -11.69
C PHE A 303 -9.55 -11.62 -12.65
N ARG A 304 -9.40 -12.10 -13.90
CA ARG A 304 -8.60 -11.42 -14.93
C ARG A 304 -9.11 -10.00 -15.21
N VAL A 305 -10.42 -9.83 -15.39
CA VAL A 305 -11.03 -8.51 -15.63
C VAL A 305 -10.77 -7.56 -14.46
N ARG A 306 -10.85 -8.03 -13.21
CA ARG A 306 -10.53 -7.20 -12.04
C ARG A 306 -9.07 -6.75 -12.05
N CYS A 307 -8.13 -7.64 -12.38
CA CYS A 307 -6.71 -7.31 -12.49
C CYS A 307 -6.46 -6.26 -13.59
N GLN A 308 -7.04 -6.43 -14.77
CA GLN A 308 -6.94 -5.46 -15.87
C GLN A 308 -7.47 -4.07 -15.47
N ARG A 309 -8.59 -4.00 -14.74
CA ARG A 309 -9.12 -2.74 -14.21
C ARG A 309 -8.20 -2.13 -13.16
N ALA A 310 -7.62 -2.95 -12.28
CA ALA A 310 -6.65 -2.50 -11.29
C ALA A 310 -5.37 -1.95 -11.95
N ILE A 311 -4.89 -2.58 -13.03
CA ILE A 311 -3.76 -2.08 -13.83
C ILE A 311 -4.09 -0.71 -14.40
N ALA A 312 -5.24 -0.57 -15.07
CA ALA A 312 -5.66 0.71 -15.65
C ALA A 312 -5.81 1.82 -14.59
N TRP A 313 -6.22 1.47 -13.36
CA TRP A 313 -6.28 2.41 -12.25
C TRP A 313 -4.88 2.85 -11.82
N LEU A 314 -3.97 1.91 -11.53
CA LEU A 314 -2.63 2.27 -11.06
C LEU A 314 -1.82 3.00 -12.14
N TYR A 315 -1.96 2.61 -13.41
CA TYR A 315 -1.35 3.29 -14.54
C TYR A 315 -1.80 4.75 -14.64
N ALA A 316 -3.08 5.03 -14.39
CA ALA A 316 -3.61 6.39 -14.39
C ALA A 316 -3.05 7.29 -13.27
N PHE A 317 -2.59 6.69 -12.16
CA PHE A 317 -2.03 7.39 -11.00
C PHE A 317 -0.49 7.45 -11.02
N THR A 318 0.16 6.79 -11.98
CA THR A 318 1.62 6.70 -12.04
C THR A 318 2.19 7.71 -13.01
N ASP A 319 3.18 8.47 -12.58
CA ASP A 319 3.99 9.31 -13.45
C ASP A 319 4.85 8.46 -14.38
N PRO A 320 4.75 8.60 -15.72
CA PRO A 320 5.50 7.73 -16.63
C PRO A 320 7.03 7.91 -16.56
N THR A 321 7.50 9.09 -16.17
CA THR A 321 8.94 9.42 -16.15
C THR A 321 9.63 9.00 -14.85
N THR A 322 8.99 9.22 -13.70
CA THR A 322 9.55 8.93 -12.38
C THR A 322 9.00 7.65 -11.76
N GLY A 323 7.82 7.21 -12.19
CA GLY A 323 7.10 6.11 -11.58
C GLY A 323 6.44 6.44 -10.25
N ASP A 324 6.59 7.67 -9.77
CA ASP A 324 5.98 8.12 -8.53
C ASP A 324 4.47 8.32 -8.71
N THR A 325 3.76 8.42 -7.60
CA THR A 325 2.29 8.50 -7.53
C THR A 325 1.85 9.51 -6.47
N PRO A 326 0.61 10.02 -6.53
CA PRO A 326 -0.02 10.68 -5.39
C PRO A 326 0.09 9.80 -4.13
N ASN A 327 0.51 10.36 -3.00
CA ASN A 327 0.74 9.61 -1.76
C ASN A 327 -0.57 9.34 -0.99
N LEU A 328 -1.61 8.92 -1.70
CA LEU A 328 -2.97 8.79 -1.19
C LEU A 328 -3.11 7.56 -0.30
N GLY A 329 -3.80 7.75 0.82
CA GLY A 329 -4.13 6.69 1.76
C GLY A 329 -2.94 6.25 2.61
N ALA A 330 -3.16 5.13 3.30
CA ALA A 330 -2.14 4.53 4.15
C ALA A 330 -0.96 3.98 3.33
N ASN A 331 0.26 4.34 3.72
CA ASN A 331 1.51 3.98 3.06
C ASN A 331 2.54 3.57 4.11
N ASP A 332 2.86 2.27 4.13
CA ASP A 332 3.89 1.68 5.00
C ASP A 332 5.11 1.16 4.21
N GLY A 333 5.23 1.59 2.96
CA GLY A 333 6.30 1.14 2.07
C GLY A 333 6.11 -0.26 1.50
N ALA A 334 4.97 -0.96 1.73
CA ALA A 334 4.78 -2.30 1.18
C ALA A 334 5.18 -2.41 -0.32
N ARG A 335 6.18 -3.26 -0.60
CA ARG A 335 6.72 -3.54 -1.93
C ARG A 335 7.10 -5.03 -1.96
N LEU A 336 6.44 -5.81 -2.82
CA LEU A 336 6.68 -7.25 -2.90
C LEU A 336 7.87 -7.59 -3.83
N TYR A 337 8.22 -6.68 -4.74
CA TYR A 337 9.27 -6.88 -5.75
C TYR A 337 10.42 -5.86 -5.62
N PRO A 338 11.29 -5.96 -4.60
CA PRO A 338 12.53 -5.16 -4.53
C PRO A 338 13.62 -5.72 -5.48
N LEU A 339 13.25 -6.13 -6.70
CA LEU A 339 14.15 -6.78 -7.67
C LEU A 339 14.80 -5.81 -8.67
N THR A 340 14.44 -4.52 -8.59
CA THR A 340 14.99 -3.44 -9.42
C THR A 340 15.70 -2.43 -8.53
N ALA A 341 16.67 -1.69 -9.09
CA ALA A 341 17.32 -0.58 -8.40
C ALA A 341 16.43 0.68 -8.24
N SER A 342 15.15 0.60 -8.62
CA SER A 342 14.22 1.72 -8.53
C SER A 342 13.86 2.03 -7.07
N ASP A 343 13.53 3.30 -6.83
CA ASP A 343 12.99 3.77 -5.56
C ASP A 343 11.74 2.98 -5.14
N GLN A 344 11.50 2.89 -3.83
CA GLN A 344 10.36 2.16 -3.27
C GLN A 344 9.00 2.71 -3.71
N ARG A 345 8.90 3.97 -4.16
CA ARG A 345 7.66 4.57 -4.66
C ARG A 345 7.44 4.36 -6.15
N ASP A 346 8.45 3.88 -6.88
CA ASP A 346 8.34 3.62 -8.32
C ASP A 346 7.39 2.43 -8.57
N CYS A 347 6.25 2.70 -9.21
CA CYS A 347 5.23 1.71 -9.52
C CYS A 347 5.43 1.05 -10.89
N ARG A 348 6.38 1.52 -11.70
CA ARG A 348 6.57 1.07 -13.08
C ARG A 348 6.98 -0.40 -13.20
N PRO A 349 7.90 -0.95 -12.37
CA PRO A 349 8.23 -2.38 -12.41
C PRO A 349 7.00 -3.27 -12.19
N SER A 350 6.19 -2.95 -11.18
CA SER A 350 4.95 -3.67 -10.84
C SER A 350 3.93 -3.61 -11.99
N LEU A 351 3.75 -2.43 -12.58
CA LEU A 351 2.84 -2.23 -13.70
C LEU A 351 3.27 -2.96 -14.96
N GLN A 352 4.57 -2.98 -15.26
CA GLN A 352 5.11 -3.70 -16.40
C GLN A 352 4.86 -5.21 -16.29
N VAL A 353 5.16 -5.79 -15.12
CA VAL A 353 4.87 -7.22 -14.83
C VAL A 353 3.38 -7.52 -14.94
N ALA A 354 2.54 -6.71 -14.30
CA ALA A 354 1.10 -6.94 -14.28
C ALA A 354 0.47 -6.80 -15.68
N ALA A 355 0.88 -5.80 -16.46
CA ALA A 355 0.40 -5.58 -17.81
C ALA A 355 0.76 -6.74 -18.75
N ALA A 356 2.00 -7.26 -18.66
CA ALA A 356 2.43 -8.42 -19.43
C ALA A 356 1.60 -9.67 -19.08
N LEU A 357 1.41 -9.95 -17.78
CA LEU A 357 0.70 -11.15 -17.30
C LEU A 357 -0.81 -11.14 -17.60
N PHE A 358 -1.48 -10.01 -17.37
CA PHE A 358 -2.95 -9.96 -17.40
C PHE A 358 -3.54 -9.34 -18.66
N SER A 359 -2.76 -8.53 -19.39
CA SER A 359 -3.23 -7.79 -20.56
C SER A 359 -2.47 -8.15 -21.84
N GLN A 360 -1.35 -8.88 -21.75
CA GLN A 360 -0.41 -9.07 -22.86
C GLN A 360 -0.05 -7.74 -23.52
N GLN A 361 0.16 -6.72 -22.68
CA GLN A 361 0.47 -5.36 -23.07
C GLN A 361 1.66 -4.84 -22.27
N ARG A 362 2.29 -3.79 -22.80
CA ARG A 362 3.41 -3.08 -22.19
C ARG A 362 2.94 -1.78 -21.55
N ALA A 363 3.30 -1.56 -20.30
CA ALA A 363 2.92 -0.33 -19.59
C ALA A 363 3.80 0.85 -20.00
N TYR A 364 5.10 0.62 -20.16
CA TYR A 364 6.08 1.66 -20.47
C TYR A 364 6.97 1.23 -21.62
N ALA A 365 7.25 2.16 -22.54
CA ALA A 365 8.09 1.90 -23.71
C ALA A 365 9.57 1.70 -23.35
N ASP A 366 9.99 2.23 -22.21
CA ASP A 366 11.32 2.04 -21.65
C ASP A 366 11.55 0.57 -21.28
N HIS A 367 12.57 -0.02 -21.91
CA HIS A 367 12.97 -1.41 -21.74
C HIS A 367 13.71 -1.68 -20.41
N THR A 368 13.99 -0.66 -19.60
CA THR A 368 14.60 -0.79 -18.27
C THR A 368 13.88 -1.86 -17.42
N TRP A 369 12.55 -1.89 -17.49
CA TRP A 369 11.71 -2.79 -16.70
C TRP A 369 11.54 -4.19 -17.31
N ASP A 370 11.95 -4.39 -18.57
CA ASP A 370 11.86 -5.69 -19.24
C ASP A 370 12.89 -6.69 -18.70
N SER A 371 13.96 -6.18 -18.07
CA SER A 371 14.92 -7.00 -17.32
C SER A 371 14.23 -7.83 -16.22
N LEU A 372 13.21 -7.26 -15.56
CA LEU A 372 12.41 -7.96 -14.57
C LEU A 372 11.52 -9.04 -15.22
N LEU A 373 10.94 -8.75 -16.40
CA LEU A 373 10.18 -9.76 -17.15
C LEU A 373 11.06 -10.94 -17.53
N ALA A 374 12.26 -10.67 -18.06
CA ALA A 374 13.23 -11.70 -18.45
C ALA A 374 13.68 -12.55 -17.25
N LEU A 375 13.98 -11.91 -16.11
CA LEU A 375 14.33 -12.59 -14.86
C LEU A 375 13.22 -13.56 -14.41
N LEU A 376 11.97 -13.14 -14.51
CA LEU A 376 10.80 -13.91 -14.10
C LEU A 376 10.33 -14.91 -15.18
N GLY A 377 10.94 -14.91 -16.37
CA GLY A 377 10.52 -15.75 -17.50
C GLY A 377 9.17 -15.35 -18.10
N ILE A 378 8.78 -14.07 -17.96
CA ILE A 378 7.54 -13.52 -18.50
C ILE A 378 7.81 -13.02 -19.92
N ALA A 379 6.97 -13.41 -20.87
CA ALA A 379 7.05 -12.93 -22.23
C ALA A 379 6.83 -11.41 -22.31
N GLN A 380 7.66 -10.74 -23.10
CA GLN A 380 7.48 -9.32 -23.40
C GLN A 380 6.25 -9.13 -24.28
N ALA A 381 5.58 -8.00 -24.11
CA ALA A 381 4.47 -7.56 -24.96
C ALA A 381 4.87 -6.29 -25.71
N GLU A 382 4.41 -6.14 -26.95
CA GLU A 382 4.72 -4.95 -27.76
C GLU A 382 3.62 -3.88 -27.66
N ALA A 383 2.35 -4.31 -27.60
CA ALA A 383 1.20 -3.41 -27.61
C ALA A 383 1.17 -2.55 -26.33
N PRO A 384 1.18 -1.21 -26.43
CA PRO A 384 1.18 -0.34 -25.25
C PRO A 384 -0.18 -0.29 -24.56
N LEU A 385 -0.18 -0.03 -23.25
CA LEU A 385 -1.39 0.40 -22.54
C LEU A 385 -1.89 1.73 -23.10
N ALA A 386 -3.22 1.89 -23.12
CA ALA A 386 -3.83 3.15 -23.52
C ALA A 386 -3.48 4.27 -22.52
N GLN A 387 -3.06 5.43 -23.05
CA GLN A 387 -2.71 6.58 -22.23
C GLN A 387 -3.89 7.03 -21.36
N PRO A 388 -3.67 7.35 -20.07
CA PRO A 388 -4.74 7.81 -19.20
C PRO A 388 -5.31 9.14 -19.67
N THR A 389 -6.63 9.23 -19.71
CA THR A 389 -7.38 10.46 -19.98
C THR A 389 -8.28 10.81 -18.80
N THR A 390 -8.90 11.98 -18.85
CA THR A 390 -9.90 12.41 -17.86
C THR A 390 -10.93 11.31 -17.61
N LYS A 391 -11.06 10.87 -16.35
CA LYS A 391 -11.88 9.70 -15.99
C LYS A 391 -12.37 9.75 -14.55
N LEU A 392 -13.60 9.25 -14.34
CA LEU A 392 -14.12 8.95 -13.01
C LEU A 392 -13.90 7.49 -12.64
N PHE A 393 -13.31 7.27 -11.48
CA PHE A 393 -13.31 5.99 -10.76
C PHE A 393 -14.29 6.11 -9.59
N ASP A 394 -15.58 6.17 -9.89
CA ASP A 394 -16.64 6.52 -8.93
C ASP A 394 -16.92 5.47 -7.86
N GLN A 395 -16.65 4.20 -8.11
CA GLN A 395 -16.82 3.17 -7.07
C GLN A 395 -15.76 3.32 -5.98
N GLY A 396 -14.57 3.80 -6.34
CA GLY A 396 -13.54 4.21 -5.40
C GLY A 396 -13.77 5.61 -4.82
N GLY A 397 -14.33 6.52 -5.62
CA GLY A 397 -14.48 7.94 -5.31
C GLY A 397 -13.29 8.78 -5.76
N TYR A 398 -12.79 8.54 -6.97
CA TYR A 398 -11.70 9.31 -7.55
C TYR A 398 -12.12 9.95 -8.87
N ALA A 399 -11.56 11.12 -9.15
CA ALA A 399 -11.58 11.74 -10.47
C ALA A 399 -10.14 12.06 -10.88
N LEU A 400 -9.79 11.70 -12.11
CA LEU A 400 -8.58 12.16 -12.80
C LEU A 400 -9.02 13.18 -13.84
N LEU A 401 -8.46 14.39 -13.79
CA LEU A 401 -8.58 15.39 -14.85
C LEU A 401 -7.22 15.56 -15.51
N CYS A 402 -7.19 15.57 -16.84
CA CYS A 402 -5.98 15.79 -17.64
C CYS A 402 -6.14 17.03 -18.52
N ALA A 403 -5.12 17.88 -18.58
CA ALA A 403 -4.98 18.97 -19.55
C ALA A 403 -3.49 19.21 -19.83
N ASP A 404 -3.06 19.02 -21.08
CA ASP A 404 -1.65 19.03 -21.50
C ASP A 404 -0.79 18.10 -20.60
N GLN A 405 0.23 18.65 -19.94
CA GLN A 405 1.09 17.92 -18.99
C GLN A 405 0.52 17.86 -17.57
N SER A 406 -0.64 18.49 -17.33
CA SER A 406 -1.22 18.66 -16.01
C SER A 406 -2.19 17.53 -15.70
N ARG A 407 -2.05 16.93 -14.51
CA ARG A 407 -2.96 15.91 -13.99
C ARG A 407 -3.45 16.31 -12.61
N VAL A 408 -4.75 16.25 -12.41
CA VAL A 408 -5.39 16.57 -11.13
C VAL A 408 -6.15 15.36 -10.63
N TYR A 409 -5.76 14.87 -9.46
CA TYR A 409 -6.39 13.75 -8.77
C TYR A 409 -7.27 14.28 -7.66
N ILE A 410 -8.56 13.91 -7.68
CA ILE A 410 -9.54 14.38 -6.72
C ILE A 410 -10.13 13.18 -5.99
N ARG A 411 -10.03 13.18 -4.66
CA ARG A 411 -10.68 12.20 -3.78
C ARG A 411 -12.04 12.74 -3.33
N TYR A 412 -13.12 12.00 -3.53
CA TYR A 412 -14.45 12.36 -3.03
C TYR A 412 -15.12 11.19 -2.30
N PRO A 413 -16.01 11.46 -1.32
CA PRO A 413 -16.43 10.44 -0.36
C PRO A 413 -17.35 9.37 -0.98
N ARG A 414 -16.76 8.21 -1.28
CA ARG A 414 -17.42 6.99 -1.76
C ARG A 414 -16.86 5.77 -1.02
N TYR A 415 -17.40 5.52 0.17
CA TYR A 415 -16.91 4.45 1.03
C TYR A 415 -17.81 3.21 1.00
N ARG A 416 -17.27 2.13 0.41
CA ARG A 416 -17.79 0.75 0.51
C ARG A 416 -17.11 -0.01 1.64
N PHE A 417 -15.89 0.39 1.98
CA PHE A 417 -15.07 -0.17 3.05
C PHE A 417 -14.63 0.93 4.00
N ARG A 418 -14.03 0.56 5.13
CA ARG A 418 -13.58 1.54 6.12
C ARG A 418 -12.54 2.49 5.52
N PRO A 419 -12.72 3.81 5.61
CA PRO A 419 -11.69 4.77 5.23
C PRO A 419 -10.51 4.76 6.22
N ALA A 420 -9.32 5.11 5.73
CA ALA A 420 -8.10 5.17 6.53
C ALA A 420 -7.75 6.58 7.03
N GLN A 421 -8.24 7.61 6.34
CA GLN A 421 -7.97 9.03 6.57
C GLN A 421 -9.24 9.87 6.41
N SER A 422 -9.20 11.11 6.91
CA SER A 422 -10.24 12.15 6.74
C SER A 422 -9.83 13.13 5.62
N ASP A 423 -9.84 12.62 4.40
CA ASP A 423 -9.27 13.21 3.18
C ASP A 423 -10.31 13.62 2.13
N ALA A 424 -11.58 13.81 2.52
CA ALA A 424 -12.63 14.06 1.56
C ALA A 424 -12.44 15.41 0.85
N LEU A 425 -12.61 15.38 -0.48
CA LEU A 425 -12.37 16.48 -1.41
C LEU A 425 -10.90 16.91 -1.51
N HIS A 426 -9.95 16.07 -1.05
CA HIS A 426 -8.52 16.25 -1.32
C HIS A 426 -8.24 16.38 -2.83
N VAL A 427 -7.33 17.28 -3.17
CA VAL A 427 -6.83 17.52 -4.52
C VAL A 427 -5.30 17.37 -4.53
N ASP A 428 -4.78 16.48 -5.37
CA ASP A 428 -3.35 16.31 -5.65
C ASP A 428 -3.08 16.72 -7.11
N VAL A 429 -2.04 17.53 -7.34
CA VAL A 429 -1.79 18.19 -8.64
C VAL A 429 -0.39 17.90 -9.13
N TRP A 430 -0.29 17.36 -10.34
CA TRP A 430 0.96 17.10 -11.03
C TRP A 430 1.07 17.96 -12.28
N LEU A 431 2.26 18.53 -12.50
CA LEU A 431 2.66 19.11 -13.77
C LEU A 431 3.88 18.36 -14.29
N GLY A 432 3.70 17.60 -15.38
CA GLY A 432 4.69 16.61 -15.82
C GLY A 432 5.00 15.65 -14.67
N SER A 433 6.27 15.60 -14.28
CA SER A 433 6.78 14.75 -13.19
C SER A 433 6.90 15.45 -11.84
N THR A 434 6.42 16.69 -11.73
CA THR A 434 6.45 17.47 -10.49
C THR A 434 5.10 17.42 -9.79
N ASN A 435 5.03 16.83 -8.60
CA ASN A 435 3.87 16.93 -7.73
C ASN A 435 3.86 18.29 -7.01
N LEU A 436 2.97 19.19 -7.44
CA LEU A 436 2.80 20.57 -6.99
C LEU A 436 1.95 20.70 -5.73
N LEU A 437 0.85 19.94 -5.64
CA LEU A 437 -0.02 19.90 -4.46
C LEU A 437 -0.04 18.49 -3.90
N ARG A 438 0.54 18.29 -2.72
CA ARG A 438 0.92 16.97 -2.20
C ARG A 438 0.02 16.50 -1.07
N ASP A 439 -0.26 15.21 -1.04
CA ASP A 439 -0.80 14.54 0.14
C ASP A 439 0.23 14.45 1.29
N GLY A 440 -0.23 14.56 2.53
CA GLY A 440 0.62 14.44 3.72
C GLY A 440 1.17 13.03 3.96
N GLY A 441 0.57 11.98 3.41
CA GLY A 441 0.95 10.59 3.69
C GLY A 441 0.46 10.11 5.05
N SER A 442 1.05 9.03 5.58
CA SER A 442 0.52 8.35 6.78
C SER A 442 1.49 8.13 7.95
N TYR A 443 2.78 8.42 7.76
CA TYR A 443 3.84 8.35 8.78
C TYR A 443 4.05 7.00 9.48
N SER A 444 3.39 6.74 10.60
CA SER A 444 3.53 5.50 11.39
C SER A 444 2.22 5.15 12.08
N TYR A 445 1.94 3.86 12.21
CA TYR A 445 0.72 3.37 12.86
C TYR A 445 0.85 3.29 14.39
N ALA A 446 2.07 3.44 14.92
CA ALA A 446 2.36 3.45 16.35
C ALA A 446 2.96 4.79 16.83
N ALA A 447 2.83 5.86 16.03
CA ALA A 447 3.27 7.20 16.39
C ALA A 447 2.54 7.77 17.62
N GLU A 448 3.04 8.86 18.18
CA GLU A 448 2.34 9.63 19.20
C GLU A 448 0.98 10.15 18.68
N THR A 449 0.06 10.43 19.60
CA THR A 449 -1.32 10.85 19.27
C THR A 449 -1.35 12.06 18.35
N GLU A 450 -0.48 13.04 18.56
CA GLU A 450 -0.38 14.25 17.71
C GLU A 450 -0.15 13.90 16.23
N TRP A 451 0.71 12.92 15.93
CA TRP A 451 1.04 12.53 14.56
C TRP A 451 -0.03 11.61 13.97
N GLN A 452 -0.62 10.75 14.79
CA GLN A 452 -1.80 9.97 14.36
C GLN A 452 -2.96 10.91 14.01
N ASP A 453 -3.16 11.97 14.78
CA ASP A 453 -4.21 12.97 14.56
C ASP A 453 -3.93 13.79 13.31
N TYR A 454 -2.70 14.31 13.18
CA TYR A 454 -2.29 15.08 12.01
C TYR A 454 -2.37 14.29 10.69
N PHE A 455 -1.62 13.18 10.52
CA PHE A 455 -1.47 12.47 9.22
C PHE A 455 -2.72 11.70 8.75
N ARG A 456 -3.70 11.53 9.63
CA ARG A 456 -4.98 10.91 9.26
C ARG A 456 -6.13 11.90 9.26
N GLY A 457 -5.89 13.11 9.75
CA GLY A 457 -6.87 14.16 9.86
C GLY A 457 -6.85 15.09 8.67
N SER A 458 -7.84 15.97 8.58
CA SER A 458 -7.97 16.87 7.43
C SER A 458 -6.83 17.90 7.34
N ALA A 459 -6.07 18.13 8.42
CA ALA A 459 -4.91 19.00 8.44
C ALA A 459 -3.76 18.52 7.52
N SER A 460 -3.64 17.22 7.27
CA SER A 460 -2.63 16.65 6.37
C SER A 460 -3.04 16.62 4.89
N HIS A 461 -4.18 17.24 4.51
CA HIS A 461 -4.74 17.15 3.16
C HIS A 461 -5.08 18.53 2.58
N ASN A 462 -5.08 18.61 1.24
CA ASN A 462 -5.53 19.76 0.48
C ASN A 462 -7.06 19.87 0.50
N THR A 463 -7.66 20.26 1.62
CA THR A 463 -9.11 20.35 1.81
C THR A 463 -9.46 21.38 2.89
N VAL A 464 -10.75 21.50 3.24
CA VAL A 464 -11.24 22.37 4.31
C VAL A 464 -11.44 21.57 5.60
N GLN A 465 -10.87 22.06 6.69
CA GLN A 465 -11.15 21.59 8.05
C GLN A 465 -12.16 22.54 8.71
N PHE A 466 -13.17 21.99 9.38
CA PHE A 466 -14.17 22.79 10.12
C PHE A 466 -13.96 22.62 11.61
N ASP A 467 -14.09 23.71 12.38
CA ASP A 467 -14.18 23.72 13.85
C ASP A 467 -13.11 22.85 14.55
N GLU A 468 -11.87 22.87 14.03
CA GLU A 468 -10.72 22.10 14.55
C GLU A 468 -10.92 20.58 14.64
N ARG A 469 -11.85 20.03 13.84
CA ARG A 469 -12.18 18.61 13.85
C ARG A 469 -12.05 17.96 12.47
N ASP A 470 -11.90 16.64 12.48
CA ASP A 470 -11.94 15.82 11.27
C ASP A 470 -13.38 15.72 10.71
N GLN A 471 -13.45 15.49 9.40
CA GLN A 471 -14.71 15.33 8.66
C GLN A 471 -15.48 14.06 9.08
N MET A 472 -14.78 13.09 9.69
CA MET A 472 -15.35 11.87 10.28
C MET A 472 -14.81 11.67 11.70
N PRO A 473 -15.65 11.24 12.66
CA PRO A 473 -15.19 10.98 14.03
C PRO A 473 -14.39 9.68 14.11
N ARG A 474 -13.33 9.66 14.92
CA ARG A 474 -12.56 8.43 15.18
C ARG A 474 -13.27 7.56 16.21
N LEU A 475 -13.39 6.27 15.92
CA LEU A 475 -13.90 5.24 16.84
C LEU A 475 -12.80 4.33 17.39
N GLY A 476 -11.59 4.42 16.83
CA GLY A 476 -10.41 3.71 17.27
C GLY A 476 -9.24 3.95 16.32
N ARG A 477 -8.10 3.33 16.63
CA ARG A 477 -6.85 3.55 15.89
C ARG A 477 -6.95 3.27 14.40
N PHE A 478 -7.82 2.37 13.94
CA PHE A 478 -7.99 2.09 12.50
C PHE A 478 -9.44 2.20 12.03
N LEU A 479 -10.28 2.94 12.76
CA LEU A 479 -11.71 2.99 12.47
C LEU A 479 -12.27 4.41 12.62
N TYR A 480 -12.82 4.92 11.52
CA TYR A 480 -13.71 6.08 11.53
C TYR A 480 -15.17 5.65 11.65
N GLY A 481 -15.98 6.51 12.24
CA GLY A 481 -17.43 6.44 12.25
C GLY A 481 -18.05 7.37 11.21
N ALA A 482 -19.39 7.34 11.11
CA ALA A 482 -20.18 8.27 10.31
C ALA A 482 -19.59 8.52 8.89
N TRP A 483 -19.26 7.44 8.17
CA TRP A 483 -18.55 7.53 6.90
C TRP A 483 -19.30 8.45 5.93
N LEU A 484 -18.57 9.43 5.39
CA LEU A 484 -19.14 10.44 4.51
C LEU A 484 -19.77 9.81 3.25
N ARG A 485 -20.76 10.51 2.71
CA ARG A 485 -21.41 10.16 1.45
C ARG A 485 -21.40 11.38 0.54
N THR A 486 -21.08 11.14 -0.73
CA THR A 486 -21.23 12.15 -1.79
C THR A 486 -22.71 12.45 -2.00
N ARG A 487 -23.09 13.73 -1.85
CA ARG A 487 -24.46 14.22 -2.09
C ARG A 487 -24.66 14.70 -3.53
N GLN A 488 -23.65 15.36 -4.08
CA GLN A 488 -23.65 15.89 -5.44
C GLN A 488 -22.32 15.55 -6.09
N ARG A 489 -22.34 15.24 -7.38
CA ARG A 489 -21.14 15.17 -8.20
C ARG A 489 -21.45 15.47 -9.65
N LYS A 490 -20.50 16.06 -10.37
CA LYS A 490 -20.65 16.36 -11.80
C LYS A 490 -19.29 16.42 -12.46
N LEU A 491 -19.13 15.77 -13.61
CA LEU A 491 -17.99 15.95 -14.51
C LEU A 491 -18.51 16.61 -15.79
N GLN A 492 -17.83 17.65 -16.26
CA GLN A 492 -18.13 18.33 -17.52
C GLN A 492 -16.83 18.60 -18.27
N ILE A 493 -16.85 18.36 -19.58
CA ILE A 493 -15.73 18.65 -20.48
C ILE A 493 -16.28 19.56 -21.58
N LYS A 494 -15.73 20.78 -21.72
CA LYS A 494 -16.15 21.76 -22.73
C LYS A 494 -14.94 22.54 -23.24
N ARG A 495 -14.72 22.54 -24.57
CA ARG A 495 -13.70 23.38 -25.25
C ARG A 495 -12.31 23.31 -24.58
N GLY A 496 -11.81 22.11 -24.28
CA GLY A 496 -10.50 21.90 -23.63
C GLY A 496 -10.47 22.18 -22.12
N VAL A 497 -11.59 22.59 -21.52
CA VAL A 497 -11.73 22.82 -20.08
C VAL A 497 -12.47 21.65 -19.45
N THR A 498 -11.89 21.08 -18.39
CA THR A 498 -12.50 20.00 -17.61
C THR A 498 -12.89 20.51 -16.23
N THR A 499 -14.17 20.38 -15.87
CA THR A 499 -14.68 20.73 -14.54
C THR A 499 -15.23 19.50 -13.83
N PHE A 500 -14.76 19.25 -12.62
CA PHE A 500 -15.32 18.26 -11.72
C PHE A 500 -15.80 18.93 -10.43
N SER A 501 -17.01 18.60 -9.97
CA SER A 501 -17.47 18.98 -8.64
C SER A 501 -17.96 17.80 -7.83
N ALA A 502 -17.80 17.89 -6.51
CA ALA A 502 -18.38 16.97 -5.54
C ALA A 502 -18.70 17.66 -4.22
N ALA A 503 -19.71 17.15 -3.49
CA ALA A 503 -20.15 17.72 -2.22
C ALA A 503 -20.46 16.66 -1.17
N TYR A 504 -20.24 16.99 0.10
CA TYR A 504 -20.66 16.21 1.25
C TYR A 504 -21.24 17.09 2.37
N ARG A 505 -21.88 16.44 3.34
CA ARG A 505 -22.19 17.03 4.64
C ARG A 505 -21.69 16.08 5.71
N ASP A 506 -20.97 16.58 6.70
CA ASP A 506 -20.40 15.76 7.75
C ASP A 506 -21.40 15.47 8.89
N TRP A 507 -20.91 14.75 9.89
CA TRP A 507 -21.68 14.29 11.05
C TRP A 507 -22.12 15.39 12.02
N GLN A 508 -21.57 16.60 11.93
CA GLN A 508 -22.03 17.77 12.70
C GLN A 508 -22.81 18.77 11.84
N GLY A 509 -22.99 18.48 10.55
CA GLY A 509 -23.81 19.29 9.65
C GLY A 509 -23.04 20.30 8.81
N ALA A 510 -21.71 20.38 8.92
CA ALA A 510 -20.92 21.23 8.04
C ALA A 510 -20.95 20.69 6.61
N TYR A 511 -21.17 21.60 5.67
CA TYR A 511 -21.29 21.32 4.25
C TYR A 511 -20.07 21.83 3.52
N HIS A 512 -19.56 21.01 2.62
CA HIS A 512 -18.44 21.35 1.75
C HIS A 512 -18.74 20.83 0.35
N LYS A 513 -18.75 21.74 -0.62
CA LYS A 513 -18.74 21.43 -2.04
C LYS A 513 -17.49 22.03 -2.66
N ARG A 514 -16.75 21.20 -3.38
CA ARG A 514 -15.59 21.61 -4.15
C ARG A 514 -15.90 21.49 -5.63
N GLU A 515 -15.55 22.51 -6.40
CA GLU A 515 -15.50 22.49 -7.86
C GLU A 515 -14.06 22.77 -8.30
N VAL A 516 -13.53 21.91 -9.16
CA VAL A 516 -12.18 21.96 -9.70
C VAL A 516 -12.28 22.07 -11.21
N THR A 517 -11.77 23.16 -11.76
CA THR A 517 -11.76 23.43 -13.20
C THR A 517 -10.31 23.50 -13.68
N LEU A 518 -9.93 22.55 -14.53
CA LEU A 518 -8.61 22.42 -15.12
C LEU A 518 -8.65 22.87 -16.59
N ALA A 519 -7.70 23.73 -16.95
CA ALA A 519 -7.39 24.14 -18.32
C ALA A 519 -5.85 24.13 -18.51
N ALA A 520 -5.41 24.36 -19.74
CA ALA A 520 -3.99 24.55 -20.05
C ALA A 520 -3.38 25.67 -19.18
N GLY A 521 -2.29 25.37 -18.45
CA GLY A 521 -1.58 26.35 -17.61
C GLY A 521 -2.31 26.86 -16.36
N HIS A 522 -3.52 26.38 -16.08
CA HIS A 522 -4.40 27.01 -15.08
C HIS A 522 -5.34 26.01 -14.39
N LEU A 523 -5.45 26.12 -13.07
CA LEU A 523 -6.37 25.37 -12.23
C LEU A 523 -7.15 26.30 -11.30
N ARG A 524 -8.47 26.25 -11.41
CA ARG A 524 -9.39 26.96 -10.53
C ARG A 524 -10.04 25.99 -9.56
N VAL A 525 -9.99 26.30 -8.27
CA VAL A 525 -10.74 25.58 -7.23
C VAL A 525 -11.69 26.53 -6.51
N VAL A 526 -12.96 26.14 -6.42
CA VAL A 526 -13.98 26.86 -5.67
C VAL A 526 -14.56 25.95 -4.59
N ASP A 527 -14.45 26.36 -3.34
CA ASP A 527 -14.98 25.66 -2.18
C ASP A 527 -16.16 26.43 -1.59
N GLN A 528 -17.36 25.89 -1.71
CA GLN A 528 -18.57 26.39 -1.07
C GLN A 528 -18.73 25.71 0.29
N ILE A 529 -18.72 26.51 1.35
CA ILE A 529 -18.71 26.05 2.74
C ILE A 529 -19.81 26.69 3.57
N SER A 530 -20.42 25.91 4.48
CA SER A 530 -21.45 26.40 5.41
C SER A 530 -21.69 25.40 6.54
N GLY A 531 -22.47 25.80 7.56
CA GLY A 531 -22.94 24.88 8.62
C GLY A 531 -21.88 24.46 9.65
N PHE A 532 -20.70 25.09 9.63
CA PHE A 532 -19.73 25.06 10.72
C PHE A 532 -20.05 26.17 11.75
N ARG A 533 -19.42 26.14 12.93
CA ARG A 533 -19.80 27.01 14.06
C ARG A 533 -18.83 28.16 14.34
N GLN A 534 -17.54 27.88 14.26
CA GLN A 534 -16.48 28.79 14.70
C GLN A 534 -15.59 29.20 13.52
N LYS A 535 -15.00 28.22 12.82
CA LYS A 535 -14.06 28.51 11.73
C LYS A 535 -13.95 27.39 10.72
N ALA A 536 -13.52 27.75 9.52
CA ALA A 536 -13.11 26.87 8.46
C ALA A 536 -11.69 27.23 8.01
N ILE A 537 -10.82 26.23 7.89
CA ILE A 537 -9.43 26.39 7.45
C ILE A 537 -9.23 25.60 6.15
N LEU A 538 -9.05 26.31 5.03
CA LEU A 538 -8.60 25.73 3.76
C LEU A 538 -7.08 25.57 3.80
N ARG A 539 -6.59 24.41 3.36
CA ARG A 539 -5.16 24.13 3.24
C ARG A 539 -4.74 23.80 1.82
N TRP A 540 -3.59 24.33 1.43
CA TRP A 540 -2.86 23.93 0.22
C TRP A 540 -1.42 23.60 0.57
N ARG A 541 -1.06 22.34 0.35
CA ARG A 541 0.20 21.71 0.75
C ARG A 541 1.09 21.66 -0.48
N LEU A 542 2.02 22.60 -0.55
CA LEU A 542 2.75 22.93 -1.76
C LEU A 542 3.98 22.03 -1.90
N CYS A 543 4.52 21.91 -3.11
CA CYS A 543 5.83 21.31 -3.31
C CYS A 543 6.91 22.06 -2.48
N PRO A 544 7.93 21.35 -1.96
CA PRO A 544 9.06 21.97 -1.29
C PRO A 544 9.70 23.03 -2.18
N GLY A 545 9.95 24.21 -1.62
CA GLY A 545 10.52 25.33 -2.36
C GLY A 545 10.45 26.63 -1.57
N ALA A 546 11.22 27.62 -2.01
CA ALA A 546 11.17 28.98 -1.47
C ALA A 546 9.97 29.72 -2.07
N TRP A 547 8.82 29.66 -1.39
CA TRP A 547 7.61 30.38 -1.79
C TRP A 547 7.64 31.83 -1.30
N GLN A 548 7.46 32.77 -2.22
CA GLN A 548 7.49 34.21 -1.95
C GLN A 548 6.07 34.76 -1.90
N ARG A 549 5.78 35.63 -0.92
CA ARG A 549 4.49 36.31 -0.80
C ARG A 549 4.30 37.29 -1.97
N THR A 550 3.12 37.28 -2.56
CA THR A 550 2.65 38.27 -3.55
C THR A 550 1.47 39.06 -2.97
N ALA A 551 0.95 40.03 -3.71
CA ALA A 551 -0.21 40.84 -3.28
C ALA A 551 -1.45 39.99 -2.98
N GLN A 552 -1.64 38.88 -3.70
CA GLN A 552 -2.86 38.05 -3.65
C GLN A 552 -2.60 36.58 -3.31
N GLY A 553 -1.36 36.20 -2.98
CA GLY A 553 -1.01 34.83 -2.60
C GLY A 553 0.49 34.58 -2.59
N TRP A 554 0.95 33.53 -3.26
CA TRP A 554 2.36 33.13 -3.27
C TRP A 554 2.83 32.64 -4.62
N GLN A 555 4.15 32.72 -4.85
CA GLN A 555 4.81 32.23 -6.06
C GLN A 555 6.09 31.45 -5.73
N HIS A 556 6.39 30.45 -6.55
CA HIS A 556 7.65 29.72 -6.51
C HIS A 556 8.03 29.29 -7.93
N GLY A 557 9.15 29.80 -8.45
CA GLY A 557 9.55 29.57 -9.83
C GLY A 557 8.46 30.03 -10.81
N THR A 558 7.95 29.11 -11.63
CA THR A 558 6.87 29.36 -12.58
C THR A 558 5.47 29.18 -12.00
N TYR A 559 5.37 28.74 -10.75
CA TYR A 559 4.10 28.43 -10.08
C TYR A 559 3.59 29.63 -9.30
N SER A 560 2.31 29.95 -9.44
CA SER A 560 1.66 30.93 -8.57
C SER A 560 0.32 30.42 -8.06
N VAL A 561 -0.05 30.85 -6.87
CA VAL A 561 -1.35 30.60 -6.25
C VAL A 561 -1.91 31.90 -5.73
N GLN A 562 -3.15 32.19 -6.09
CA GLN A 562 -3.92 33.34 -5.61
C GLN A 562 -5.14 32.86 -4.84
N LEU A 563 -5.43 33.51 -3.72
CA LEU A 563 -6.57 33.15 -2.87
C LEU A 563 -7.46 34.35 -2.62
N HIS A 564 -8.77 34.14 -2.73
CA HIS A 564 -9.78 35.11 -2.33
C HIS A 564 -11.00 34.41 -1.75
N ALA A 565 -11.82 35.16 -1.02
CA ALA A 565 -13.00 34.63 -0.37
C ALA A 565 -14.16 35.63 -0.48
N THR A 566 -15.40 35.15 -0.51
CA THR A 566 -16.60 36.00 -0.54
C THR A 566 -16.97 36.60 0.83
N MET A 567 -16.18 36.28 1.85
CA MET A 567 -16.31 36.74 3.23
C MET A 567 -14.94 37.26 3.73
N PRO A 568 -14.88 37.94 4.90
CA PRO A 568 -13.62 38.34 5.50
C PRO A 568 -12.68 37.15 5.75
N ILE A 569 -11.42 37.30 5.34
CA ILE A 569 -10.36 36.34 5.64
C ILE A 569 -9.72 36.73 6.96
N GLN A 570 -9.82 35.86 7.97
CA GLN A 570 -9.29 36.12 9.31
C GLN A 570 -7.78 35.90 9.38
N ARG A 571 -7.27 34.90 8.63
CA ARG A 571 -5.85 34.57 8.54
C ARG A 571 -5.52 34.01 7.16
N LEU A 572 -4.44 34.49 6.56
CA LEU A 572 -3.91 34.00 5.28
C LEU A 572 -2.38 34.00 5.30
N GLU A 573 -1.80 32.84 5.56
CA GLU A 573 -0.37 32.70 5.81
C GLU A 573 0.23 31.43 5.21
N LEU A 574 1.55 31.42 5.09
CA LEU A 574 2.35 30.26 4.70
C LEU A 574 3.02 29.72 5.95
N VAL A 575 2.66 28.52 6.35
CA VAL A 575 3.17 27.83 7.54
C VAL A 575 4.01 26.62 7.14
N SER A 576 4.73 26.07 8.12
CA SER A 576 5.40 24.79 7.97
C SER A 576 4.48 23.66 8.45
N GLY A 577 4.07 22.80 7.53
CA GLY A 577 3.46 21.51 7.82
C GLY A 577 4.46 20.37 7.69
N TRP A 578 3.95 19.14 7.76
CA TRP A 578 4.73 17.91 7.65
C TRP A 578 4.18 16.99 6.57
N GLU A 579 5.04 16.37 5.76
CA GLU A 579 4.69 15.25 4.89
C GLU A 579 5.46 13.97 5.31
N SER A 580 4.94 12.82 4.91
CA SER A 580 5.58 11.52 5.11
C SER A 580 5.54 10.73 3.80
N ARG A 581 6.64 10.84 3.04
CA ARG A 581 6.82 10.13 1.77
C ARG A 581 7.25 8.68 1.95
N TYR A 582 7.93 8.37 3.06
CA TYR A 582 8.38 7.04 3.45
C TYR A 582 7.94 6.74 4.89
N TYR A 583 7.71 5.46 5.19
CA TYR A 583 7.22 5.05 6.49
C TYR A 583 8.21 5.39 7.60
N MET A 584 7.71 5.88 8.74
CA MET A 584 8.51 6.40 9.86
C MET A 584 9.44 7.60 9.53
N GLN A 585 9.34 8.19 8.34
CA GLN A 585 10.00 9.43 7.99
C GLN A 585 8.98 10.57 7.88
N ARG A 586 9.33 11.73 8.43
CA ARG A 586 8.58 12.98 8.22
C ARG A 586 9.53 14.08 7.79
N THR A 587 9.09 14.92 6.86
CA THR A 587 9.84 16.07 6.37
C THR A 587 8.95 17.31 6.39
N PRO A 588 9.50 18.51 6.64
CA PRO A 588 8.73 19.74 6.60
C PRO A 588 8.23 20.03 5.18
N LEU A 589 7.06 20.66 5.08
CA LEU A 589 6.39 21.01 3.82
C LEU A 589 5.75 22.40 3.93
N PRO A 590 5.91 23.30 2.95
CA PRO A 590 5.16 24.56 2.92
C PRO A 590 3.66 24.33 2.77
N VAL A 591 2.85 24.97 3.61
CA VAL A 591 1.38 24.88 3.57
C VAL A 591 0.78 26.28 3.64
N ILE A 592 -0.07 26.63 2.70
CA ILE A 592 -0.91 27.83 2.81
C ILE A 592 -2.14 27.48 3.65
N GLU A 593 -2.42 28.28 4.68
CA GLU A 593 -3.67 28.24 5.43
C GLU A 593 -4.49 29.50 5.14
N MET A 594 -5.76 29.33 4.78
CA MET A 594 -6.75 30.40 4.74
C MET A 594 -7.87 30.10 5.73
N GLU A 595 -8.04 30.97 6.71
CA GLU A 595 -9.04 30.85 7.77
C GLU A 595 -10.17 31.86 7.59
N VAL A 596 -11.40 31.37 7.70
CA VAL A 596 -12.62 32.19 7.71
C VAL A 596 -13.54 31.73 8.84
N ASP A 597 -14.39 32.63 9.31
CA ASP A 597 -15.36 32.39 10.39
C ASP A 597 -16.83 32.43 9.91
N GLN A 598 -17.05 32.66 8.61
CA GLN A 598 -18.37 32.78 8.00
C GLN A 598 -18.57 31.85 6.80
N ALA A 599 -19.82 31.48 6.52
CA ALA A 599 -20.19 30.69 5.36
C ALA A 599 -20.02 31.47 4.05
N GLY A 600 -19.76 30.78 2.95
CA GLY A 600 -19.70 31.34 1.59
C GLY A 600 -18.71 30.57 0.70
N SER A 601 -18.01 31.27 -0.20
CA SER A 601 -17.11 30.64 -1.17
C SER A 601 -15.66 31.06 -0.99
N LEU A 602 -14.77 30.07 -0.99
CA LEU A 602 -13.32 30.23 -1.05
C LEU A 602 -12.86 29.90 -2.47
N HIS A 603 -11.96 30.71 -2.99
CA HIS A 603 -11.47 30.59 -4.35
C HIS A 603 -9.95 30.50 -4.35
N SER A 604 -9.41 29.56 -5.12
CA SER A 604 -7.98 29.38 -5.30
C SER A 604 -7.69 29.23 -6.78
N GLU A 605 -6.87 30.12 -7.32
CA GLU A 605 -6.43 30.11 -8.71
C GLU A 605 -4.94 29.75 -8.72
N PHE A 606 -4.60 28.65 -9.37
CA PHE A 606 -3.23 28.21 -9.59
C PHE A 606 -2.88 28.42 -11.05
N SER A 607 -1.70 28.99 -11.30
CA SER A 607 -1.18 29.15 -12.65
C SER A 607 0.28 28.71 -12.75
N TRP A 608 0.65 28.26 -13.94
CA TRP A 608 2.01 27.88 -14.27
C TRP A 608 2.29 28.18 -15.74
N SER A 609 3.50 28.63 -16.03
CA SER A 609 3.97 28.72 -17.42
C SER A 609 4.35 27.32 -17.91
N THR A 610 3.80 26.94 -19.05
CA THR A 610 4.16 25.72 -19.81
C THR A 610 5.50 25.85 -20.51
#